data_AF-A0A2V9JDU0-F1
#
_entry.id   AF-A0A2V9JDU0-F1
#
_cell.length_a   1.000
_cell.length_b   1.000
_cell.length_c   1.000
_cell.angle_alpha   90.00
_cell.angle_beta   90.00
_cell.angle_gamma   90.00
#
_symmetry.space_group_name_H-M   'P 1'
#
loop_
_entity.id
_entity.type
_entity.pdbx_description
1 polymer ?
#
loop_
_entity_poly.entity_id
_entity_poly.type
_entity_poly.pdbx_seq_one_letter_code
_entity_poly.pdbx_strand_id
1 'polypeptide(L)'
;MVTTNDPNQSGTLRCAVCGKEKRSHDNWFTATLGPSKKARGLVIEALIGALAPGQEPLCGEGCVLEKVARFISQRAAARRR
;
A
#
# COMPACT_ATOMS: atom_id res chain seq x y z
N MET A 1 -20.28 21.62 2.45
CA MET A 1 -19.37 20.91 1.55
C MET A 1 -18.13 20.56 2.35
N VAL A 2 -17.96 19.31 2.78
CA VAL A 2 -16.74 18.90 3.50
C VAL A 2 -15.65 18.80 2.45
N THR A 3 -14.79 19.82 2.37
CA THR A 3 -13.50 19.70 1.72
C THR A 3 -12.67 18.74 2.55
N THR A 4 -12.69 17.46 2.19
CA THR A 4 -11.72 16.50 2.67
C THR A 4 -10.37 16.98 2.17
N ASN A 5 -9.70 17.82 2.97
CA ASN A 5 -8.30 18.15 2.80
C ASN A 5 -7.53 16.85 3.00
N ASP A 6 -7.49 16.02 1.96
CA ASP A 6 -6.59 14.88 1.91
C ASP A 6 -5.19 15.48 1.77
N PRO A 7 -4.34 15.46 2.81
CA PRO A 7 -3.01 16.05 2.73
C PRO A 7 -2.12 15.36 1.68
N ASN A 8 -2.58 14.24 1.09
CA ASN A 8 -1.96 13.62 -0.08
C ASN A 8 -2.36 14.26 -1.43
N GLN A 9 -3.22 15.29 -1.47
CA GLN A 9 -3.47 16.06 -2.69
C GLN A 9 -2.30 17.03 -3.00
N SER A 10 -1.57 17.47 -1.98
CA SER A 10 -0.54 18.51 -2.10
C SER A 10 0.85 17.97 -2.45
N GLY A 11 1.07 16.66 -2.31
CA GLY A 11 2.29 15.97 -2.74
C GLY A 11 1.90 14.78 -3.62
N THR A 12 2.61 14.59 -4.74
CA THR A 12 2.31 13.52 -5.70
C THR A 12 2.51 12.15 -5.06
N LEU A 13 1.44 11.60 -4.47
CA LEU A 13 1.44 10.23 -3.96
C LEU A 13 1.65 9.29 -5.16
N ARG A 14 2.70 8.46 -5.11
CA ARG A 14 3.06 7.55 -6.20
C ARG A 14 2.94 6.11 -5.75
N CYS A 15 2.34 5.27 -6.59
CA CYS A 15 2.21 3.85 -6.31
C CYS A 15 3.59 3.21 -6.12
N ALA A 16 3.77 2.48 -5.01
CA ALA A 16 5.01 1.79 -4.69
C ALA A 16 5.35 0.63 -5.66
N VAL A 17 4.41 0.22 -6.52
CA VAL A 17 4.60 -0.89 -7.46
C VAL A 17 4.88 -0.39 -8.87
N CYS A 18 4.04 0.50 -9.41
CA CYS A 18 4.12 0.94 -10.80
C CYS A 18 4.51 2.43 -10.97
N GLY A 19 4.66 3.18 -9.88
CA GLY A 19 5.05 4.59 -9.91
C GLY A 19 3.97 5.57 -10.40
N LYS A 20 2.74 5.09 -10.71
CA LYS A 20 1.59 5.92 -11.10
C LYS A 20 1.26 6.93 -10.00
N GLU A 21 1.02 8.17 -10.39
CA GLU A 21 0.61 9.25 -9.48
C GLU A 21 -0.89 9.18 -9.15
N LYS A 22 -1.26 9.52 -7.91
CA LYS A 22 -2.66 9.62 -7.47
C LYS A 22 -3.33 10.80 -8.15
N ARG A 23 -4.35 10.51 -8.95
CA ARG A 23 -5.33 11.50 -9.41
C ARG A 23 -6.57 11.39 -8.51
N SER A 24 -7.28 12.50 -8.35
CA SER A 24 -8.30 12.74 -7.30
C SER A 24 -9.49 11.76 -7.19
N HIS A 25 -9.55 10.68 -7.99
CA HIS A 25 -10.69 9.76 -8.06
C HIS A 25 -10.31 8.27 -8.14
N ASP A 26 -9.04 7.90 -8.08
CA ASP A 26 -8.65 6.49 -8.04
C ASP A 26 -8.90 5.90 -6.63
N ASN A 27 -9.37 4.65 -6.55
CA ASN A 27 -9.37 3.89 -5.29
C ASN A 27 -7.95 3.43 -4.99
N TRP A 28 -7.38 3.92 -3.90
CA TRP A 28 -6.02 3.58 -3.46
C TRP A 28 -6.06 2.69 -2.23
N PHE A 29 -5.00 1.91 -2.06
CA PHE A 29 -4.78 1.04 -0.93
C PHE A 29 -3.45 1.40 -0.27
N THR A 30 -3.27 0.92 0.95
CA THR A 30 -2.00 0.93 1.66
C THR A 30 -1.57 -0.49 1.93
N ALA A 31 -0.26 -0.71 1.87
CA ALA A 31 0.38 -1.93 2.32
C ALA A 31 1.29 -1.60 3.50
N THR A 32 1.20 -2.39 4.57
CA THR A 32 2.05 -2.22 5.75
C THR A 32 2.55 -3.56 6.22
N LEU A 33 3.82 -3.63 6.63
CA LEU A 33 4.33 -4.79 7.36
C LEU A 33 4.00 -4.62 8.83
N GLY A 34 3.05 -5.42 9.32
CA GLY A 34 2.55 -5.35 10.69
C GLY A 34 2.66 -6.68 11.43
N PRO A 35 2.54 -6.69 12.77
CA PRO A 35 2.34 -7.93 13.51
C PRO A 35 0.99 -8.54 13.12
N SER A 36 1.02 -9.73 12.51
CA SER A 36 -0.14 -10.63 12.50
C SER A 36 -0.06 -11.53 13.74
N LYS A 37 -1.20 -12.09 14.17
CA LYS A 37 -1.33 -12.93 15.38
C LYS A 37 -0.26 -14.03 15.56
N LYS A 38 0.48 -14.41 14.51
CA LYS A 38 1.54 -15.44 14.57
C LYS A 38 2.87 -15.06 13.89
N ALA A 39 2.97 -13.93 13.18
CA ALA A 39 4.18 -13.52 12.44
C ALA A 39 4.09 -12.08 11.94
N ARG A 40 5.20 -11.45 11.48
CA ARG A 40 5.11 -10.25 10.62
C ARG A 40 4.32 -10.61 9.34
N GLY A 41 3.21 -9.94 9.10
CA GLY A 41 2.32 -10.14 7.94
C GLY A 41 2.27 -8.88 7.07
N LEU A 42 1.82 -9.04 5.83
CA LEU A 42 1.47 -7.92 4.96
C LEU A 42 -0.02 -7.59 5.20
N VAL A 43 -0.29 -6.38 5.63
CA VAL A 43 -1.65 -5.85 5.84
C VAL A 43 -1.98 -4.93 4.67
N ILE A 44 -3.13 -5.16 4.04
CA ILE A 44 -3.64 -4.35 2.94
C ILE A 44 -4.97 -3.72 3.37
N GLU A 45 -5.06 -2.40 3.26
CA GLU A 45 -6.25 -1.64 3.65
C GLU A 45 -6.55 -0.56 2.60
N ALA A 46 -7.78 -0.09 2.52
CA ALA A 46 -8.10 1.07 1.71
C ALA A 46 -7.32 2.30 2.23
N LEU A 47 -6.77 3.12 1.34
CA LEU A 47 -6.13 4.38 1.73
C LEU A 47 -7.22 5.41 2.05
N ILE A 48 -7.44 5.64 3.34
CA ILE A 48 -8.38 6.64 3.84
C ILE A 48 -7.57 7.79 4.44
N GLY A 49 -7.59 8.94 3.77
CA GLY A 49 -6.84 10.12 4.21
C GLY A 49 -5.34 10.02 3.94
N ALA A 50 -4.54 10.57 4.85
CA ALA A 50 -3.08 10.70 4.75
C ALA A 50 -2.36 9.34 4.74
N LEU A 51 -1.23 9.24 4.03
CA LEU A 51 -0.35 8.07 4.14
C LEU A 51 0.37 8.09 5.50
N ALA A 52 0.16 7.09 6.34
CA ALA A 52 0.85 6.99 7.63
C ALA A 52 2.29 6.47 7.46
N PRO A 53 3.19 6.73 8.43
CA PRO A 53 4.56 6.24 8.39
C PRO A 53 4.63 4.71 8.26
N GLY A 54 5.48 4.22 7.36
CA GLY A 54 5.66 2.78 7.10
C GLY A 54 4.59 2.15 6.21
N GLN A 55 3.59 2.92 5.77
CA GLN A 55 2.64 2.48 4.76
C GLN A 55 3.19 2.73 3.35
N GLU A 56 2.91 1.81 2.45
CA GLU A 56 3.24 1.92 1.03
C GLU A 56 1.94 2.06 0.22
N PRO A 57 1.80 3.11 -0.60
CA PRO A 57 0.57 3.36 -1.34
C PRO A 57 0.47 2.51 -2.62
N LEU A 58 -0.72 2.00 -2.93
CA LEU A 58 -0.99 1.12 -4.06
C LEU A 58 -2.20 1.65 -4.85
N CYS A 59 -2.07 1.81 -6.18
CA CYS A 59 -3.07 2.51 -6.99
C CYS A 59 -4.23 1.64 -7.50
N GLY A 60 -4.35 0.38 -7.05
CA GLY A 60 -5.39 -0.53 -7.51
C GLY A 60 -5.08 -2.00 -7.25
N GLU A 61 -6.06 -2.85 -7.52
CA GLU A 61 -6.01 -4.30 -7.22
C GLU A 61 -4.83 -5.02 -7.89
N GLY A 62 -4.50 -4.69 -9.14
CA GLY A 62 -3.34 -5.30 -9.82
C GLY A 62 -2.02 -5.05 -9.08
N CYS A 63 -1.83 -3.83 -8.55
CA CYS A 63 -0.64 -3.50 -7.75
C CYS A 63 -0.70 -4.15 -6.36
N VAL A 64 -1.89 -4.34 -5.79
CA VAL A 64 -2.08 -5.11 -4.54
C VAL A 64 -1.64 -6.55 -4.73
N LEU A 65 -2.11 -7.22 -5.78
CA LEU A 65 -1.76 -8.61 -6.07
C LEU A 65 -0.25 -8.79 -6.28
N GLU A 66 0.37 -7.89 -7.05
CA GLU A 66 1.81 -7.88 -7.27
C GLU A 66 2.59 -7.72 -5.95
N LYS A 67 2.14 -6.81 -5.06
CA LYS A 67 2.77 -6.61 -3.75
C LYS A 67 2.65 -7.85 -2.85
N VAL A 68 1.48 -8.48 -2.83
CA VAL A 68 1.22 -9.72 -2.09
C VAL A 68 2.08 -10.86 -2.64
N ALA A 69 2.15 -11.03 -3.96
CA ALA A 69 2.99 -12.04 -4.60
C ALA A 69 4.46 -11.89 -4.22
N ARG A 70 5.01 -10.66 -4.32
CA ARG A 70 6.39 -10.36 -3.91
C ARG A 70 6.65 -10.72 -2.44
N PHE A 71 5.73 -10.37 -1.53
CA PHE A 71 5.85 -10.72 -0.11
C PHE A 71 5.92 -12.24 0.11
N ILE A 72 5.03 -13.00 -0.52
CA ILE A 72 5.00 -14.46 -0.41
C ILE A 72 6.29 -15.07 -0.97
N SER A 73 6.72 -14.66 -2.16
CA SER A 73 7.94 -15.18 -2.81
C SER A 73 9.19 -14.89 -1.98
N GLN A 74 9.33 -13.69 -1.41
CA GLN A 74 10.46 -13.34 -0.55
C GLN A 74 10.49 -14.20 0.71
N ARG A 75 9.33 -14.46 1.35
CA ARG A 75 9.27 -15.32 2.53
C ARG A 75 9.54 -16.78 2.20
N ALA A 76 9.09 -17.26 1.05
CA ALA A 76 9.41 -18.60 0.58
C ALA A 76 10.92 -18.77 0.33
N ALA A 77 11.56 -17.77 -0.29
CA ALA A 77 13.01 -17.77 -0.50
C ALA A 77 13.79 -17.72 0.82
N ALA A 78 13.36 -16.90 1.77
CA ALA A 78 13.99 -16.78 3.09
C ALA A 78 13.89 -18.07 3.94
N ARG A 79 12.87 -18.92 3.72
CA ARG A 79 12.74 -20.21 4.42
C ARG A 79 13.62 -21.33 3.87
N ARG A 80 14.17 -21.16 2.66
CA ARG A 80 15.06 -22.15 2.03
C ARG A 80 16.53 -21.96 2.38
N ARG A 81 16.86 -20.86 3.07
CA ARG A 81 18.20 -20.56 3.59
C ARG A 81 18.23 -20.89 5.08
#